data_AF-A0A7K1ATI1-F1
#
_entry.id   AF-A0A7K1ATI1-F1
#
_cell.length_a   1.000
_cell.length_b   1.000
_cell.length_c   1.000
_cell.angle_alpha   90.00
_cell.angle_beta   90.00
_cell.angle_gamma   90.00
#
_symmetry.space_group_name_H-M   'P 1'
#
loop_
_entity.id
_entity.type
_entity.pdbx_description
1 polymer ?
#
loop_
_entity_poly.entity_id
_entity_poly.type
_entity_poly.pdbx_seq_one_letter_code
_entity_poly.pdbx_strand_id
1 'polypeptide(L)'
;MSPGERYGKVYQINYLRCVFCGLCIEACPTRALTMTNEYELADDTRAKLIFEKQDLLAPLRQGMLMPPHPMYPEMNDTNYYNGDVKHSHPSQEAK
;
A
#
# COMPACT_ATOMS: atom_id res chain seq x y z
N MET A 1 -10.93 11.80 -1.65
CA MET A 1 -10.20 10.54 -1.39
C MET A 1 -11.21 9.55 -0.84
N SER A 2 -11.31 8.34 -1.38
CA SER A 2 -12.30 7.36 -0.92
C SER A 2 -11.92 6.84 0.49
N PRO A 3 -12.79 6.99 1.51
CA PRO A 3 -12.47 6.59 2.87
C PRO A 3 -12.49 5.08 3.17
N GLY A 4 -12.33 4.23 2.16
CA GLY A 4 -12.23 2.76 2.30
C GLY A 4 -10.80 2.24 2.23
N GLU A 5 -10.54 1.14 2.94
CA GLU A 5 -9.30 0.38 2.78
C GLU A 5 -9.26 -0.22 1.37
N ARG A 6 -8.31 0.24 0.55
CA ARG A 6 -8.17 -0.19 -0.85
C ARG A 6 -6.99 -1.12 -0.99
N TYR A 7 -7.25 -2.33 -1.46
CA TYR A 7 -6.20 -3.28 -1.79
C TYR A 7 -5.80 -3.16 -3.26
N GLY A 8 -4.59 -2.64 -3.51
CA GLY A 8 -3.99 -2.65 -4.84
C GLY A 8 -3.67 -4.09 -5.26
N LYS A 9 -4.56 -4.73 -6.03
CA LYS A 9 -4.34 -6.09 -6.56
C LYS A 9 -3.12 -6.14 -7.47
N VAL A 10 -2.99 -5.14 -8.34
CA VAL A 10 -1.82 -4.92 -9.19
C VAL A 10 -1.21 -3.60 -8.77
N TYR A 11 0.05 -3.64 -8.35
CA TYR A 11 0.81 -2.46 -7.99
C TYR A 11 2.19 -2.59 -8.62
N GLN A 12 2.53 -1.67 -9.51
CA GLN A 12 3.78 -1.70 -10.25
C GLN A 12 4.39 -0.30 -10.31
N ILE A 13 5.70 -0.21 -10.07
CA ILE A 13 6.48 1.01 -10.26
C ILE A 13 7.50 0.73 -11.36
N ASN A 14 7.39 1.49 -12.45
CA ASN A 14 8.34 1.42 -13.55
C ASN A 14 9.46 2.45 -13.32
N TYR A 15 10.62 1.99 -12.84
CA TYR A 15 11.76 2.87 -12.55
C TYR A 15 12.41 3.46 -13.80
N LEU A 16 12.17 2.92 -14.99
CA LEU A 16 12.59 3.54 -16.26
C LEU A 16 11.74 4.76 -16.63
N ARG A 17 10.61 4.98 -15.96
CA ARG A 17 9.72 6.13 -16.16
C ARG A 17 9.61 7.02 -14.92
N CYS A 18 10.00 6.51 -13.76
CA CYS A 18 10.02 7.27 -12.53
C CYS A 18 11.07 8.39 -12.63
N VAL A 19 10.69 9.60 -12.22
CA VAL A 19 11.60 10.75 -12.15
C VAL A 19 12.00 11.09 -10.71
N PHE A 20 11.68 10.20 -9.76
CA PHE A 20 12.02 10.32 -8.33
C PHE A 20 11.57 11.63 -7.67
N CYS A 21 10.44 12.20 -8.10
CA CYS A 21 9.96 13.50 -7.62
C CYS A 21 9.27 13.47 -6.25
N GLY A 22 8.93 12.30 -5.72
CA GLY A 22 8.21 12.18 -4.43
C GLY A 22 6.72 12.51 -4.47
N LEU A 23 6.13 12.88 -5.61
CA LEU A 23 4.70 13.20 -5.68
C LEU A 23 3.79 12.02 -5.26
N CYS A 24 4.24 10.78 -5.45
CA CYS A 24 3.49 9.59 -5.02
C CYS A 24 3.37 9.47 -3.50
N ILE A 25 4.40 9.89 -2.73
CA ILE A 25 4.36 9.84 -1.26
C ILE A 25 3.51 10.96 -0.67
N GLU A 26 3.51 12.14 -1.31
CA GLU A 26 2.69 13.28 -0.90
C GLU A 26 1.21 13.04 -1.19
N ALA A 27 0.91 12.45 -2.34
CA ALA A 27 -0.46 12.13 -2.74
C ALA A 27 -1.09 11.00 -1.90
N CYS A 28 -0.30 10.19 -1.20
CA CYS A 28 -0.79 9.03 -0.47
C CYS A 28 -1.36 9.42 0.90
N PRO A 29 -2.69 9.37 1.13
CA PRO A 29 -3.29 9.79 2.39
C PRO A 29 -2.91 8.90 3.57
N THR A 30 -2.67 7.61 3.32
CA THR A 30 -2.37 6.61 4.34
C THR A 30 -0.88 6.35 4.48
N ARG A 31 -0.03 7.07 3.74
CA ARG A 31 1.42 6.90 3.72
C ARG A 31 1.87 5.45 3.46
N ALA A 32 1.21 4.79 2.51
CA ALA A 32 1.53 3.42 2.11
C ALA A 32 2.88 3.28 1.39
N LEU A 33 3.37 4.36 0.79
CA LEU A 33 4.70 4.44 0.17
C LEU A 33 5.63 5.32 0.99
N THR A 34 6.91 4.98 0.96
CA THR A 34 8.00 5.82 1.47
C THR A 34 9.18 5.80 0.50
N MET A 35 9.98 6.86 0.51
CA MET A 35 11.23 6.91 -0.25
C MET A 35 12.35 6.39 0.66
N THR A 36 13.10 5.40 0.18
CA THR A 36 14.30 4.92 0.84
C THR A 36 15.53 5.69 0.36
N ASN A 37 16.67 5.45 1.00
CA ASN A 37 17.97 5.99 0.56
C ASN A 37 18.71 5.03 -0.39
N GLU A 38 18.04 3.97 -0.87
CA GLU A 38 18.62 3.01 -1.81
C GLU A 38 18.74 3.67 -3.19
N TYR A 39 19.96 3.79 -3.70
CA TYR A 39 20.24 4.42 -5.00
C TYR A 39 20.92 3.47 -6.00
N GLU A 40 21.40 2.31 -5.56
CA GLU A 40 22.11 1.33 -6.38
C GLU A 40 21.14 0.38 -7.11
N LEU A 41 20.22 0.96 -7.89
CA LEU A 41 19.12 0.23 -8.56
C LEU A 41 19.48 -0.21 -10.00
N ALA A 42 20.74 -0.07 -10.41
CA ALA A 42 21.15 -0.39 -11.77
C ALA A 42 21.05 -1.90 -12.05
N ASP A 43 20.47 -2.27 -13.19
CA ASP A 43 20.33 -3.66 -13.59
C ASP A 43 20.55 -3.83 -15.11
N ASP A 44 20.74 -5.06 -15.54
CA ASP A 44 21.10 -5.45 -16.91
C ASP A 44 19.91 -5.47 -17.89
N THR A 45 18.68 -5.57 -17.37
CA THR A 45 17.49 -5.83 -18.16
C THR A 45 16.35 -4.91 -17.75
N ARG A 46 15.60 -4.47 -18.76
CA ARG A 46 14.47 -3.54 -18.56
C ARG A 46 13.36 -4.11 -17.67
N ALA A 47 13.16 -5.43 -17.71
CA ALA A 47 12.12 -6.11 -16.95
C ALA A 47 12.35 -6.00 -15.43
N LYS A 48 13.62 -6.08 -14.99
CA LYS A 48 13.98 -5.99 -13.57
C LYS A 48 13.78 -4.58 -12.99
N LEU A 49 13.68 -3.56 -13.84
CA LEU A 49 13.38 -2.18 -13.44
C LEU A 49 11.87 -1.87 -13.42
N ILE A 50 11.02 -2.89 -13.61
CA ILE A 50 9.57 -2.80 -13.39
C ILE A 50 9.28 -3.58 -12.12
N PHE A 51 9.19 -2.86 -11.01
CA PHE A 51 9.01 -3.48 -9.70
C PHE A 51 7.53 -3.80 -9.54
N GLU A 52 7.26 -5.04 -9.14
CA GLU A 52 5.92 -5.49 -8.83
C GLU A 52 5.66 -5.37 -7.33
N LYS A 53 4.43 -5.69 -6.92
CA LYS A 53 3.98 -5.55 -5.55
C LYS A 53 4.89 -6.29 -4.57
N GLN A 54 5.28 -7.52 -4.89
CA GLN A 54 6.13 -8.34 -4.03
C GLN A 54 7.52 -7.73 -3.81
N ASP A 55 8.04 -6.97 -4.77
CA ASP A 55 9.37 -6.34 -4.67
C ASP A 55 9.33 -5.08 -3.78
N LEU A 56 8.14 -4.51 -3.60
CA LEU A 56 7.90 -3.25 -2.87
C LEU A 56 7.38 -3.46 -1.45
N LEU A 57 6.91 -4.67 -1.11
CA LEU A 57 6.30 -4.95 0.19
C LEU A 57 7.37 -5.08 1.29
N ALA A 58 7.20 -4.31 2.36
CA ALA A 58 7.96 -4.47 3.58
C ALA A 58 7.50 -5.74 4.34
N PRO A 59 8.40 -6.36 5.13
CA PRO A 59 8.02 -7.50 5.98
C PRO A 59 7.00 -7.07 7.04
N LEU A 60 6.08 -7.98 7.35
CA LEU A 60 5.11 -7.77 8.42
C LEU A 60 5.79 -7.81 9.78
N ARG A 61 5.44 -6.86 10.64
CA ARG A 61 5.88 -6.87 12.04
C ARG A 61 5.03 -7.85 12.85
N GLN A 62 5.55 -8.26 14.01
CA GLN A 62 4.81 -9.10 14.94
C GLN A 62 3.47 -8.45 15.32
N GLY A 63 2.39 -9.24 15.29
CA GLY A 63 1.02 -8.78 15.56
C GLY A 63 0.28 -8.22 14.34
N MET A 64 0.95 -8.01 13.19
CA MET A 64 0.28 -7.56 11.96
C MET A 64 -0.41 -8.73 11.22
N LEU A 65 -1.59 -8.47 10.67
CA LEU A 65 -2.30 -9.40 9.81
C LEU A 65 -1.76 -9.33 8.38
N MET A 66 -1.82 -10.44 7.64
CA MET A 66 -1.58 -10.41 6.20
C MET A 66 -2.74 -9.70 5.48
N PRO A 67 -2.46 -8.79 4.54
CA PRO A 67 -3.46 -8.28 3.63
C PRO A 67 -3.81 -9.34 2.56
N PRO A 68 -5.03 -9.33 1.98
CA PRO A 68 -6.08 -8.32 2.17
C PRO A 68 -6.78 -8.46 3.53
N HIS A 69 -7.04 -7.32 4.17
CA HIS A 69 -7.77 -7.28 5.44
C HIS A 69 -9.29 -7.42 5.21
N PRO A 70 -10.03 -8.06 6.13
CA PRO A 70 -11.49 -8.14 6.05
C PRO A 70 -12.13 -6.76 6.30
N MET A 71 -13.28 -6.50 5.65
CA MET A 71 -14.10 -5.32 5.92
C MET A 71 -14.70 -5.38 7.33
N TYR A 72 -14.94 -4.20 7.94
CA TYR A 72 -15.59 -4.11 9.26
C TYR A 72 -16.92 -4.88 9.28
N PRO A 73 -17.22 -5.66 10.33
CA PRO A 73 -18.44 -6.47 10.38
C PRO A 73 -19.70 -5.66 10.06
N GLU A 74 -20.58 -6.23 9.25
CA GLU A 74 -21.85 -5.63 8.81
C GLU A 74 -21.73 -4.32 8.01
N MET A 75 -20.53 -3.95 7.57
CA MET A 75 -20.29 -2.76 6.74
C MET A 75 -20.13 -3.11 5.26
N ASN A 76 -20.53 -2.18 4.40
CA ASN A 76 -20.35 -2.26 2.94
C ASN A 76 -19.43 -1.13 2.45
N ASP A 77 -19.10 -1.13 1.15
CA ASP A 77 -18.24 -0.10 0.54
C ASP A 77 -18.81 1.32 0.69
N THR A 78 -20.13 1.48 0.70
CA THR A 78 -20.80 2.77 0.85
C THR A 78 -20.60 3.35 2.25
N ASN A 79 -20.66 2.52 3.30
CA ASN A 79 -20.42 2.95 4.68
C ASN A 79 -18.99 3.46 4.87
N TYR A 80 -18.01 2.81 4.23
CA TYR A 80 -16.64 3.34 4.16
C TYR A 80 -16.59 4.65 3.37
N TYR A 81 -17.32 4.77 2.26
CA TYR A 81 -17.36 6.01 1.48
C TYR A 81 -17.95 7.20 2.24
N ASN A 82 -18.93 6.95 3.12
CA ASN A 82 -19.57 7.96 3.94
C ASN A 82 -18.80 8.28 5.23
N GLY A 83 -17.77 7.47 5.57
CA GLY A 83 -16.98 7.64 6.79
C GLY A 83 -17.65 7.11 8.06
N ASP A 84 -18.59 6.17 7.93
CA ASP A 84 -19.30 5.57 9.06
C ASP A 84 -18.39 4.62 9.87
N VAL A 85 -17.35 4.05 9.25
CA VAL A 85 -16.34 3.21 9.90
C VAL A 85 -15.26 4.08 10.57
N LYS A 86 -15.19 4.05 11.90
CA LYS A 86 -14.34 4.97 12.69
C LYS A 86 -13.13 4.32 13.37
N HIS A 87 -13.05 3.00 13.36
CA HIS A 87 -12.00 2.21 14.03
C HIS A 87 -11.56 1.06 13.14
N SER A 88 -10.39 0.50 13.43
CA SER A 88 -9.85 -0.70 12.78
C SER A 88 -10.78 -1.91 12.94
N HIS A 89 -10.63 -2.89 12.04
CA HIS A 89 -11.34 -4.16 12.15
C HIS A 89 -10.98 -4.87 13.48
N PRO A 90 -11.93 -5.52 14.19
CA PRO A 90 -11.66 -6.18 15.47
C PRO A 90 -10.54 -7.24 15.41
N SER A 91 -10.31 -7.86 14.25
CA SER A 91 -9.18 -8.78 14.05
C SER A 91 -7.80 -8.13 14.21
N GLN A 92 -7.72 -6.80 14.11
CA GLN A 92 -6.49 -6.04 14.33
C GLN A 92 -6.30 -5.63 15.81
N GLU A 93 -7.30 -5.87 16.67
CA GLU A 93 -7.18 -5.62 18.10
C GLU A 93 -6.40 -6.76 18.77
N ALA A 94 -5.11 -6.50 19.00
CA ALA A 94 -4.16 -7.22 19.86
C ALA A 94 -3.93 -8.73 19.58
N LYS A 95 -2.79 -9.00 18.93
CA LYS A 95 -1.92 -10.17 19.21
C LYS A 95 -0.53 -9.69 19.60
#